data_AF-A0A919N447-F1
#
_entry.id   AF-A0A919N447-F1
#
_cell.length_a   1.000
_cell.length_b   1.000
_cell.length_c   1.000
_cell.angle_alpha   90.00
_cell.angle_beta   90.00
_cell.angle_gamma   90.00
#
_symmetry.space_group_name_H-M   'P 1'
#
loop_
_entity.id
_entity.type
_entity.pdbx_description
1 polymer ?
#
loop_
_entity_poly.entity_id
_entity_poly.type
_entity_poly.pdbx_seq_one_letter_code
_entity_poly.pdbx_strand_id
1 'polypeptide(L)'
;MWLVLTGVLLVLAAGAILLARRRIAERDTAEAAGTRPADPETLAGARRVIAELNDALRERDAELERMLTDRAEQSQAAALQQKQQQQTLRRRAKEAIDSTAAVIGGKLEDVVVQVGAAREAAEATNERVTHTNDAAEALVRRAHSADEAATALNASLRQVAGIASVISGIASQTRLLALNATIEAVRAGAAGSGFAVVADEVKGLADTTADSTEQITRTIAALEADVAQMGQTLSAIIHDVGDIEDAMRQLGGIADQQHDIVMRLHRSVDATMAQIGDLSDVAERLERRRSDRLAIEGTIQLRLPSRPQPVTARMVDLSSDGLGCTLPADVPVAVGDLIRAEFALAGLDGSAEAKVMRRTPRDGLTEIGVQFHNLPATTRNAIDGYLTRLGSD
;
A
#
# COMPACT_ATOMS: atom_id res chain seq x y z
N MET A 1 -9.45 32.11 50.81
CA MET A 1 -10.62 32.47 51.65
C MET A 1 -10.90 31.44 52.75
N TRP A 2 -10.87 30.13 52.44
CA TRP A 2 -11.03 29.03 53.41
C TRP A 2 -10.01 29.02 54.58
N LEU A 3 -8.73 29.31 54.30
CA LEU A 3 -7.65 29.38 55.31
C LEU A 3 -7.80 30.54 56.31
N VAL A 4 -8.46 31.63 55.93
CA VAL A 4 -8.64 32.80 56.81
C VAL A 4 -9.76 32.52 57.82
N LEU A 5 -10.82 31.82 57.41
CA LEU A 5 -11.92 31.45 58.29
C LEU A 5 -11.54 30.38 59.32
N THR A 6 -10.74 29.37 58.94
CA THR A 6 -10.23 28.38 59.90
C THR A 6 -9.27 29.01 60.92
N GLY A 7 -8.49 30.01 60.50
CA GLY A 7 -7.64 30.81 61.38
C GLY A 7 -8.42 31.56 62.46
N VAL A 8 -9.53 32.22 62.10
CA VAL A 8 -10.39 32.95 63.04
C VAL A 8 -11.05 32.01 64.06
N LEU A 9 -11.48 30.82 63.62
CA LEU A 9 -12.13 29.84 64.49
C LEU A 9 -11.16 29.24 65.52
N LEU A 10 -9.91 28.99 65.12
CA LEU A 10 -8.84 28.55 66.03
C LEU A 10 -8.48 29.61 67.06
N VAL A 11 -8.45 30.89 66.68
CA VAL A 11 -8.19 32.01 67.61
C VAL A 11 -9.32 32.15 68.63
N LEU A 12 -10.58 32.00 68.20
CA LEU A 12 -11.74 32.04 69.11
C LEU A 12 -11.78 30.85 70.05
N ALA A 13 -11.47 29.63 69.56
CA ALA A 13 -11.37 28.44 70.39
C ALA A 13 -10.21 28.52 71.39
N ALA A 14 -9.04 29.00 70.97
CA ALA A 14 -7.90 29.24 71.85
C ALA A 14 -8.21 30.32 72.90
N GLY A 15 -8.91 31.39 72.53
CA GLY A 15 -9.37 32.43 73.45
C GLY A 15 -10.33 31.89 74.51
N ALA A 16 -11.28 31.04 74.12
CA ALA A 16 -12.21 30.38 75.05
C ALA A 16 -11.49 29.43 76.02
N ILE A 17 -10.50 28.67 75.54
CA ILE A 17 -9.68 27.76 76.36
C ILE A 17 -8.79 28.55 77.32
N LEU A 18 -8.21 29.67 76.89
CA LEU A 18 -7.38 30.53 77.74
C LEU A 18 -8.22 31.22 78.84
N LEU A 19 -9.43 31.67 78.51
CA LEU A 19 -10.40 32.19 79.48
C LEU A 19 -10.85 31.11 80.48
N ALA A 20 -11.06 29.88 80.02
CA ALA A 20 -11.38 28.75 80.89
C ALA A 20 -10.20 28.43 81.84
N ARG A 21 -8.96 28.40 81.34
CA ARG A 21 -7.76 28.17 82.17
C ARG A 21 -7.50 29.29 83.18
N ARG A 22 -7.69 30.56 82.78
CA ARG A 22 -7.52 31.70 83.70
C ARG A 22 -8.55 31.65 84.84
N ARG A 23 -9.79 31.24 84.55
CA ARG A 23 -10.83 31.02 85.57
C ARG A 23 -10.57 29.81 86.47
N ILE A 24 -9.87 28.79 85.98
CA ILE A 24 -9.43 27.65 86.81
C ILE A 24 -8.28 28.09 87.72
N ALA A 25 -7.32 28.87 87.22
CA ALA A 25 -6.23 29.43 88.03
C ALA A 25 -6.72 30.41 89.11
N GLU A 26 -7.76 31.20 88.83
CA GLU A 26 -8.45 32.04 89.84
C GLU A 26 -9.24 31.19 90.86
N ARG A 27 -9.61 29.97 90.49
CA ARG A 27 -10.34 29.01 91.34
C ARG A 27 -9.44 28.37 92.40
N ASP A 28 -8.19 28.07 92.06
CA ASP A 28 -7.22 27.50 93.01
C ASP A 28 -6.85 28.50 94.12
N THR A 29 -6.90 29.82 93.85
CA THR A 29 -6.75 30.86 94.89
C THR A 29 -8.02 31.11 95.70
N ALA A 30 -9.18 30.60 95.26
CA ALA A 30 -10.48 30.77 95.92
C ALA A 30 -10.90 29.55 96.76
N GLU A 31 -10.17 28.43 96.73
CA GLU A 31 -10.47 27.22 97.49
C GLU A 31 -10.23 27.32 99.01
N ALA A 32 -9.76 28.46 99.52
CA ALA A 32 -9.68 28.74 100.96
C ALA A 32 -10.94 29.41 101.55
N ALA A 33 -11.97 29.74 100.75
CA ALA A 33 -13.19 30.34 101.27
C ALA A 33 -14.43 29.98 100.44
N GLY A 34 -15.22 29.01 100.93
CA GLY A 34 -16.66 28.91 100.68
C GLY A 34 -17.11 28.74 99.22
N THR A 35 -17.52 27.53 98.88
CA THR A 35 -18.28 27.12 97.69
C THR A 35 -19.30 28.17 97.22
N ARG A 36 -18.99 28.88 96.13
CA ARG A 36 -19.97 29.64 95.34
C ARG A 36 -20.45 28.77 94.17
N PRO A 37 -21.74 28.40 94.09
CA PRO A 37 -22.28 27.69 92.93
C PRO A 37 -22.15 28.58 91.69
N ALA A 38 -21.82 27.98 90.54
CA ALA A 38 -21.75 28.71 89.27
C ALA A 38 -23.06 29.49 89.02
N ASP A 39 -22.96 30.79 88.72
CA ASP A 39 -24.13 31.68 88.54
C ASP A 39 -25.03 31.15 87.41
N PRO A 40 -26.34 30.97 87.61
CA PRO A 40 -27.28 30.42 86.62
C PRO A 40 -27.24 31.14 85.26
N GLU A 41 -26.97 32.45 85.24
CA GLU A 41 -26.84 33.25 84.01
C GLU A 41 -25.64 32.85 83.15
N THR A 42 -24.51 32.46 83.76
CA THR A 42 -23.29 32.08 83.02
C THR A 42 -23.42 30.71 82.36
N LEU A 43 -24.09 29.75 83.02
CA LEU A 43 -24.43 28.45 82.47
C LEU A 43 -25.51 28.57 81.37
N ALA A 44 -26.46 29.50 81.51
CA ALA A 44 -27.45 29.81 80.48
C ALA A 44 -26.80 30.44 79.23
N GLY A 45 -25.87 31.38 79.41
CA GLY A 45 -25.10 31.98 78.30
C GLY A 45 -24.24 30.95 77.56
N ALA A 46 -23.54 30.07 78.28
CA ALA A 46 -22.77 28.99 77.67
C ALA A 46 -23.67 27.99 76.92
N ARG A 47 -24.83 27.62 77.48
CA ARG A 47 -25.81 26.77 76.80
C ARG A 47 -26.35 27.40 75.52
N ARG A 48 -26.58 28.72 75.51
CA ARG A 48 -27.05 29.45 74.33
C ARG A 48 -26.00 29.49 73.22
N VAL A 49 -24.75 29.76 73.55
CA VAL A 49 -23.64 29.73 72.58
C VAL A 49 -23.41 28.33 72.01
N ILE A 50 -23.53 27.28 72.83
CA ILE A 50 -23.45 25.89 72.35
C ILE A 50 -24.63 25.55 71.43
N ALA A 51 -25.84 26.03 71.73
CA ALA A 51 -27.00 25.83 70.86
C ALA A 51 -26.84 26.54 69.51
N GLU A 52 -26.41 27.81 69.52
CA GLU A 52 -26.13 28.60 68.30
C GLU A 52 -25.00 27.97 67.45
N LEU A 53 -23.95 27.43 68.09
CA LEU A 53 -22.89 26.70 67.40
C LEU A 53 -23.39 25.39 66.79
N ASN A 54 -24.20 24.62 67.52
CA ASN A 54 -24.77 23.37 67.01
C ASN A 54 -25.71 23.61 65.83
N ASP A 55 -26.50 24.69 65.84
CA ASP A 55 -27.37 25.03 64.72
C ASP A 55 -26.56 25.52 63.50
N ALA A 56 -25.51 26.32 63.72
CA ALA A 56 -24.59 26.73 62.66
C ALA A 56 -23.82 25.54 62.05
N LEU A 57 -23.45 24.54 62.86
CA LEU A 57 -22.83 23.30 62.37
C LEU A 57 -23.81 22.48 61.52
N ARG A 58 -25.06 22.32 61.97
CA ARG A 58 -26.10 21.62 61.19
C ARG A 58 -26.37 22.28 59.85
N GLU A 59 -26.43 23.62 59.82
CA GLU A 59 -26.63 24.37 58.58
C GLU A 59 -25.44 24.18 57.62
N ARG A 60 -24.22 24.16 58.15
CA ARG A 60 -23.01 23.91 57.37
C ARG A 60 -22.91 22.46 56.87
N ASP A 61 -23.30 21.49 57.68
CA ASP A 61 -23.34 20.08 57.29
C ASP A 61 -24.35 19.88 56.15
N ALA A 62 -25.53 20.50 56.24
CA ALA A 62 -26.53 20.47 55.17
C ALA A 62 -26.05 21.18 53.88
N GLU A 63 -25.28 22.27 53.99
CA GLU A 63 -24.66 22.94 52.85
C GLU A 63 -23.57 22.07 52.18
N LEU A 64 -22.74 21.39 52.99
CA LEU A 64 -21.73 20.45 52.50
C LEU A 64 -22.37 19.25 51.79
N GLU A 65 -23.42 18.65 52.35
CA GLU A 65 -24.16 17.55 51.71
C GLU A 65 -24.73 17.97 50.35
N ARG A 66 -25.30 19.17 50.25
CA ARG A 66 -25.78 19.73 48.96
C ARG A 66 -24.64 19.90 47.96
N MET A 67 -23.52 20.51 48.37
CA MET A 67 -22.36 20.69 47.48
C MET A 67 -21.75 19.36 47.01
N LEU A 68 -21.70 18.34 47.87
CA LEU A 68 -21.21 17.01 47.51
C LEU A 68 -22.16 16.34 46.50
N THR A 69 -23.47 16.49 46.69
CA THR A 69 -24.49 15.97 45.75
C THR A 69 -24.36 16.64 44.39
N ASP A 70 -24.32 17.98 44.34
CA ASP A 70 -24.13 18.74 43.10
C ASP A 70 -22.83 18.36 42.38
N ARG A 71 -21.73 18.19 43.12
CA ARG A 71 -20.44 17.78 42.54
C ARG A 71 -20.49 16.35 42.02
N ALA A 72 -21.18 15.44 42.71
CA ALA A 72 -21.37 14.06 42.26
C ALA A 72 -22.20 14.02 40.96
N GLU A 73 -23.29 14.79 40.89
CA GLU A 73 -24.11 14.91 39.68
C GLU A 73 -23.33 15.52 38.51
N GLN A 74 -22.56 16.59 38.74
CA GLN A 74 -21.69 17.19 37.73
C GLN A 74 -20.62 16.20 37.23
N SER A 75 -19.99 15.46 38.14
CA SER A 75 -18.99 14.44 37.79
C SER A 75 -19.62 13.32 36.95
N GLN A 76 -20.82 12.88 37.30
CA GLN A 76 -21.54 11.84 36.56
C GLN A 76 -21.95 12.32 35.16
N ALA A 77 -22.45 13.56 35.04
CA ALA A 77 -22.79 14.17 33.76
C ALA A 77 -21.54 14.32 32.86
N ALA A 78 -20.41 14.76 33.43
CA ALA A 78 -19.14 14.86 32.72
C ALA A 78 -18.64 13.49 32.24
N ALA A 79 -18.72 12.45 33.08
CA ALA A 79 -18.35 11.08 32.73
C ALA A 79 -19.21 10.52 31.59
N LEU A 80 -20.52 10.78 31.61
CA LEU A 80 -21.44 10.36 30.54
C LEU A 80 -21.10 11.07 29.22
N GLN A 81 -20.86 12.38 29.27
CA GLN A 81 -20.47 13.17 28.11
C GLN A 81 -19.14 12.68 27.53
N GLN A 82 -18.15 12.40 28.37
CA GLN A 82 -16.85 11.85 27.96
C GLN A 82 -17.02 10.48 27.29
N LYS A 83 -17.86 9.59 27.84
CA LYS A 83 -18.16 8.28 27.25
C LYS A 83 -18.79 8.41 25.86
N GLN A 84 -19.76 9.31 25.69
CA GLN A 84 -20.39 9.60 24.40
C GLN A 84 -19.41 10.18 23.36
N GLN A 85 -18.52 11.08 23.80
CA GLN A 85 -17.46 11.63 22.95
C GLN A 85 -16.49 10.53 22.50
N GLN A 86 -16.05 9.66 23.41
CA GLN A 86 -15.17 8.54 23.08
C GLN A 86 -15.83 7.55 22.09
N GLN A 87 -17.11 7.23 22.27
CA GLN A 87 -17.85 6.36 21.35
C GLN A 87 -17.96 6.99 19.95
N THR A 88 -18.25 8.29 19.88
CA THR A 88 -18.33 9.02 18.60
C THR A 88 -16.98 9.06 17.89
N LEU A 89 -15.90 9.33 18.62
CA LEU A 89 -14.54 9.32 18.06
C LEU A 89 -14.15 7.93 17.54
N ARG A 90 -14.45 6.86 18.28
CA ARG A 90 -14.19 5.47 17.85
C ARG A 90 -14.96 5.12 16.57
N ARG A 91 -16.25 5.45 16.51
CA ARG A 91 -17.07 5.21 15.32
C ARG A 91 -16.51 5.94 14.09
N ARG A 92 -16.15 7.23 14.24
CA ARG A 92 -15.55 8.02 13.15
C ARG A 92 -14.21 7.44 12.71
N ALA A 93 -13.36 7.01 13.64
CA ALA A 93 -12.09 6.39 13.33
C ALA A 93 -12.28 5.10 12.52
N LYS A 94 -13.26 4.27 12.89
CA LYS A 94 -13.63 3.06 12.13
C LYS A 94 -14.13 3.38 10.72
N GLU A 95 -15.11 4.28 10.59
CA GLU A 95 -15.64 4.70 9.28
C GLU A 95 -14.53 5.22 8.36
N ALA A 96 -13.58 5.99 8.92
CA ALA A 96 -12.41 6.47 8.17
C ALA A 96 -11.47 5.34 7.76
N ILE A 97 -11.19 4.36 8.63
CA ILE A 97 -10.35 3.19 8.31
C ILE A 97 -11.02 2.34 7.23
N ASP A 98 -12.30 1.99 7.39
CA ASP A 98 -13.05 1.15 6.44
C ASP A 98 -13.12 1.83 5.06
N SER A 99 -13.38 3.14 5.02
CA SER A 99 -13.39 3.92 3.76
C SER A 99 -12.00 3.97 3.11
N THR A 100 -10.95 4.17 3.90
CA THR A 100 -9.57 4.22 3.39
C THR A 100 -9.15 2.86 2.84
N ALA A 101 -9.45 1.77 3.56
CA ALA A 101 -9.17 0.41 3.13
C ALA A 101 -9.87 0.08 1.80
N ALA A 102 -11.14 0.47 1.64
CA ALA A 102 -11.88 0.25 0.39
C ALA A 102 -11.26 1.02 -0.79
N VAL A 103 -10.89 2.28 -0.60
CA VAL A 103 -10.28 3.11 -1.66
C VAL A 103 -8.90 2.57 -2.05
N ILE A 104 -8.06 2.19 -1.08
CA ILE A 104 -6.74 1.62 -1.38
C ILE A 104 -6.91 0.25 -2.05
N GLY A 105 -7.83 -0.59 -1.58
CA GLY A 105 -8.11 -1.90 -2.17
C GLY A 105 -8.47 -1.81 -3.66
N GLY A 106 -9.42 -0.92 -4.02
CA GLY A 106 -9.79 -0.71 -5.42
C GLY A 106 -8.63 -0.18 -6.27
N LYS A 107 -7.84 0.76 -5.75
CA LYS A 107 -6.65 1.28 -6.46
C LYS A 107 -5.57 0.21 -6.66
N LEU A 108 -5.41 -0.71 -5.71
CA LEU A 108 -4.45 -1.81 -5.84
C LEU A 108 -4.87 -2.82 -6.91
N GLU A 109 -6.17 -3.06 -7.08
CA GLU A 109 -6.68 -3.89 -8.18
C GLU A 109 -6.30 -3.29 -9.54
N ASP A 110 -6.49 -1.97 -9.72
CA ASP A 110 -6.05 -1.25 -10.93
C ASP A 110 -4.53 -1.38 -11.14
N VAL A 111 -3.73 -1.23 -10.08
CA VAL A 111 -2.27 -1.37 -10.15
C VAL A 111 -1.87 -2.79 -10.54
N VAL A 112 -2.51 -3.83 -10.00
CA VAL A 112 -2.23 -5.23 -10.36
C VAL A 112 -2.46 -5.47 -11.85
N VAL A 113 -3.58 -4.96 -12.40
CA VAL A 113 -3.87 -5.06 -13.84
C VAL A 113 -2.80 -4.36 -14.67
N GLN A 114 -2.40 -3.15 -14.28
CA GLN A 114 -1.35 -2.39 -14.97
C GLN A 114 0.02 -3.08 -14.92
N VAL A 115 0.38 -3.67 -13.78
CA VAL A 115 1.63 -4.42 -13.61
C VAL A 115 1.64 -5.67 -14.49
N GLY A 116 0.50 -6.37 -14.60
CA GLY A 116 0.34 -7.50 -15.53
C GLY A 116 0.56 -7.09 -16.99
N ALA A 117 -0.09 -6.01 -17.43
CA ALA A 117 0.08 -5.48 -18.78
C ALA A 117 1.54 -5.03 -19.05
N ALA A 118 2.19 -4.40 -18.06
CA ALA A 118 3.58 -3.98 -18.17
C ALA A 118 4.55 -5.18 -18.29
N ARG A 119 4.24 -6.30 -17.63
CA ARG A 119 4.99 -7.55 -17.76
C ARG A 119 4.87 -8.15 -19.16
N GLU A 120 3.65 -8.31 -19.66
CA GLU A 120 3.40 -8.83 -21.01
C GLU A 120 4.07 -7.96 -22.07
N ALA A 121 4.03 -6.63 -21.91
CA ALA A 121 4.70 -5.70 -22.81
C ALA A 121 6.23 -5.88 -22.79
N ALA A 122 6.84 -6.14 -21.63
CA ALA A 122 8.28 -6.40 -21.53
C ALA A 122 8.68 -7.72 -22.21
N GLU A 123 7.91 -8.79 -21.98
CA GLU A 123 8.12 -10.10 -22.61
C GLU A 123 8.00 -9.98 -24.15
N ALA A 124 6.94 -9.34 -24.65
CA ALA A 124 6.75 -9.10 -26.08
C ALA A 124 7.84 -8.21 -26.70
N THR A 125 8.39 -7.25 -25.94
CA THR A 125 9.52 -6.43 -26.40
C THR A 125 10.76 -7.28 -26.56
N ASN A 126 11.06 -8.18 -25.62
CA ASN A 126 12.23 -9.05 -25.69
C ASN A 126 12.16 -10.04 -26.87
N GLU A 127 10.97 -10.59 -27.14
CA GLU A 127 10.73 -11.41 -28.33
C GLU A 127 10.97 -10.63 -29.62
N ARG A 128 10.47 -9.39 -29.70
CA ARG A 128 10.68 -8.51 -30.85
C ARG A 128 12.15 -8.15 -31.05
N VAL A 129 12.88 -7.89 -29.97
CA VAL A 129 14.33 -7.63 -30.03
C VAL A 129 15.06 -8.84 -30.63
N THR A 130 14.74 -10.05 -30.16
CA THR A 130 15.32 -11.29 -30.67
C THR A 130 15.03 -11.47 -32.16
N HIS A 131 13.75 -11.36 -32.56
CA HIS A 131 13.36 -11.45 -33.97
C HIS A 131 14.02 -10.40 -34.86
N THR A 132 14.21 -9.17 -34.35
CA THR A 132 14.85 -8.10 -35.11
C THR A 132 16.34 -8.36 -35.30
N ASN A 133 17.02 -8.90 -34.29
CA ASN A 133 18.43 -9.30 -34.39
C ASN A 133 18.62 -10.44 -35.41
N ASP A 134 17.76 -11.45 -35.42
CA ASP A 134 17.81 -12.53 -36.41
C ASP A 134 17.61 -11.98 -37.84
N ALA A 135 16.70 -11.02 -38.01
CA ALA A 135 16.44 -10.37 -39.28
C ALA A 135 17.64 -9.50 -39.73
N ALA A 136 18.26 -8.78 -38.81
CA ALA A 136 19.47 -7.99 -39.05
C ALA A 136 20.64 -8.88 -39.51
N GLU A 137 20.88 -9.99 -38.82
CA GLU A 137 21.93 -10.96 -39.18
C GLU A 137 21.67 -11.57 -40.57
N ALA A 138 20.41 -11.91 -40.88
CA ALA A 138 20.01 -12.38 -42.20
C ALA A 138 20.23 -11.32 -43.29
N LEU A 139 20.00 -10.05 -42.99
CA LEU A 139 20.22 -8.94 -43.92
C LEU A 139 21.71 -8.75 -44.20
N VAL A 140 22.57 -8.82 -43.19
CA VAL A 140 24.05 -8.78 -43.35
C VAL A 140 24.53 -9.90 -44.26
N ARG A 141 24.07 -11.15 -44.04
CA ARG A 141 24.42 -12.28 -44.92
C ARG A 141 24.00 -12.02 -46.37
N ARG A 142 22.80 -11.49 -46.58
CA ARG A 142 22.30 -11.16 -47.93
C ARG A 142 23.10 -10.03 -48.59
N ALA A 143 23.50 -9.02 -47.81
CA ALA A 143 24.33 -7.93 -48.30
C ALA A 143 25.72 -8.44 -48.74
N HIS A 144 26.33 -9.33 -47.96
CA HIS A 144 27.59 -9.97 -48.35
C HIS A 144 27.46 -10.80 -49.63
N SER A 145 26.42 -11.63 -49.77
CA SER A 145 26.21 -12.38 -51.01
C SER A 145 25.98 -11.48 -52.23
N ALA A 146 25.31 -10.34 -52.04
CA ALA A 146 25.14 -9.35 -53.10
C ALA A 146 26.46 -8.67 -53.49
N ASP A 147 27.34 -8.39 -52.52
CA ASP A 147 28.67 -7.82 -52.74
C ASP A 147 29.60 -8.79 -53.50
N GLU A 148 29.54 -10.08 -53.17
CA GLU A 148 30.25 -11.14 -53.91
C GLU A 148 29.76 -11.22 -55.37
N ALA A 149 28.45 -11.19 -55.58
CA ALA A 149 27.86 -11.20 -56.92
C ALA A 149 28.24 -9.94 -57.73
N ALA A 150 28.24 -8.77 -57.09
CA ALA A 150 28.68 -7.51 -57.68
C ALA A 150 30.16 -7.58 -58.12
N THR A 151 31.01 -8.14 -57.27
CA THR A 151 32.44 -8.33 -57.55
C THR A 151 32.66 -9.28 -58.73
N ALA A 152 31.93 -10.40 -58.77
CA ALA A 152 31.99 -11.35 -59.89
C ALA A 152 31.49 -10.74 -61.21
N LEU A 153 30.44 -9.92 -61.15
CA LEU A 153 29.92 -9.21 -62.32
C LEU A 153 30.95 -8.19 -62.85
N ASN A 154 31.58 -7.42 -61.96
CA ASN A 154 32.63 -6.47 -62.33
C ASN A 154 33.82 -7.17 -63.01
N ALA A 155 34.25 -8.32 -62.50
CA ALA A 155 35.30 -9.12 -63.13
C ALA A 155 34.90 -9.59 -64.54
N SER A 156 33.65 -10.03 -64.71
CA SER A 156 33.11 -10.45 -66.00
C SER A 156 33.04 -9.28 -67.01
N LEU A 157 32.60 -8.10 -66.56
CA LEU A 157 32.55 -6.89 -67.39
C LEU A 157 33.93 -6.50 -67.89
N ARG A 158 34.95 -6.54 -67.04
CA ARG A 158 36.36 -6.29 -67.43
C ARG A 158 36.87 -7.27 -68.47
N GLN A 159 36.49 -8.54 -68.37
CA GLN A 159 36.85 -9.54 -69.38
C GLN A 159 36.21 -9.22 -70.73
N VAL A 160 34.92 -8.85 -70.74
CA VAL A 160 34.22 -8.44 -71.98
C VAL A 160 34.84 -7.17 -72.57
N ALA A 161 35.23 -6.20 -71.74
CA ALA A 161 35.92 -4.99 -72.20
C ALA A 161 37.25 -5.34 -72.90
N GLY A 162 38.02 -6.27 -72.34
CA GLY A 162 39.24 -6.78 -72.96
C GLY A 162 38.99 -7.40 -74.35
N ILE A 163 37.95 -8.22 -74.47
CA ILE A 163 37.56 -8.82 -75.75
C ILE A 163 37.13 -7.75 -76.77
N ALA A 164 36.30 -6.78 -76.35
CA ALA A 164 35.86 -5.69 -77.20
C ALA A 164 37.05 -4.85 -77.72
N SER A 165 38.05 -4.60 -76.86
CA SER A 165 39.29 -3.91 -77.25
C SER A 165 40.08 -4.69 -78.31
N VAL A 166 40.16 -6.03 -78.20
CA VAL A 166 40.83 -6.86 -79.20
C VAL A 166 40.08 -6.81 -80.54
N ILE A 167 38.75 -6.91 -80.54
CA ILE A 167 37.93 -6.84 -81.75
C ILE A 167 38.08 -5.45 -82.42
N SER A 168 38.08 -4.37 -81.63
CA SER A 168 38.33 -3.01 -82.14
C SER A 168 39.71 -2.91 -82.82
N GLY A 169 40.74 -3.53 -82.22
CA GLY A 169 42.07 -3.64 -82.83
C GLY A 169 42.07 -4.41 -84.17
N ILE A 170 41.37 -5.55 -84.24
CA ILE A 170 41.20 -6.33 -85.47
C ILE A 170 40.47 -5.53 -86.55
N ALA A 171 39.40 -4.81 -86.18
CA ALA A 171 38.65 -3.95 -87.09
C ALA A 171 39.55 -2.84 -87.67
N SER A 172 40.33 -2.17 -86.83
CA SER A 172 41.29 -1.15 -87.26
C SER A 172 42.34 -1.70 -88.23
N GLN A 173 42.91 -2.88 -87.94
CA GLN A 173 43.87 -3.54 -88.82
C GLN A 173 43.23 -3.97 -90.15
N THR A 174 42.00 -4.48 -90.11
CA THR A 174 41.23 -4.88 -91.30
C THR A 174 40.92 -3.67 -92.17
N ARG A 175 40.54 -2.53 -91.57
CA ARG A 175 40.32 -1.25 -92.26
C ARG A 175 41.59 -0.79 -92.98
N LEU A 176 42.76 -0.91 -92.34
CA LEU A 176 44.05 -0.58 -92.95
C LEU A 176 44.40 -1.52 -94.12
N LEU A 177 44.16 -2.82 -93.97
CA LEU A 177 44.37 -3.81 -95.04
C LEU A 177 43.45 -3.53 -96.24
N ALA A 178 42.18 -3.26 -95.98
CA ALA A 178 41.19 -2.90 -97.00
C ALA A 178 41.58 -1.62 -97.73
N LEU A 179 42.04 -0.59 -97.01
CA LEU A 179 42.54 0.65 -97.62
C LEU A 179 43.73 0.40 -98.55
N ASN A 180 44.71 -0.41 -98.12
CA ASN A 180 45.85 -0.79 -98.95
C ASN A 180 45.40 -1.55 -100.21
N ALA A 181 44.41 -2.44 -100.08
CA ALA A 181 43.82 -3.15 -101.21
C ALA A 181 43.08 -2.22 -102.18
N THR A 182 42.32 -1.24 -101.68
CA THR A 182 41.67 -0.21 -102.51
C THR A 182 42.71 0.59 -103.31
N ILE A 183 43.83 0.97 -102.68
CA ILE A 183 44.93 1.69 -103.34
C ILE A 183 45.52 0.86 -104.49
N GLU A 184 45.82 -0.41 -104.24
CA GLU A 184 46.44 -1.27 -105.25
C GLU A 184 45.46 -1.64 -106.37
N ALA A 185 44.16 -1.77 -106.06
CA ALA A 185 43.11 -1.98 -107.05
C ALA A 185 42.97 -0.77 -108.00
N VAL A 186 43.05 0.47 -107.47
CA VAL A 186 43.10 1.69 -108.30
C VAL A 186 44.34 1.70 -109.19
N ARG A 187 45.48 1.25 -108.66
CA ARG A 187 46.75 1.19 -109.39
C ARG A 187 46.73 0.19 -110.56
N ALA A 188 45.99 -0.91 -110.42
CA ALA A 188 45.78 -1.90 -111.48
C ALA A 188 44.82 -1.43 -112.59
N GLY A 189 44.16 -0.27 -112.44
CA GLY A 189 43.27 0.30 -113.44
C GLY A 189 42.05 -0.58 -113.73
N ALA A 190 41.74 -0.81 -115.01
CA ALA A 190 40.56 -1.56 -115.42
C ALA A 190 40.54 -3.02 -114.93
N ALA A 191 41.72 -3.64 -114.74
CA ALA A 191 41.83 -5.01 -114.23
C ALA A 191 41.52 -5.12 -112.72
N GLY A 192 41.58 -4.00 -111.99
CA GLY A 192 41.38 -3.96 -110.53
C GLY A 192 39.96 -3.58 -110.09
N SER A 193 39.03 -3.26 -111.00
CA SER A 193 37.75 -2.66 -110.60
C SER A 193 36.90 -3.57 -109.70
N GLY A 194 36.88 -4.88 -109.96
CA GLY A 194 36.20 -5.86 -109.10
C GLY A 194 36.84 -5.98 -107.71
N PHE A 195 38.17 -5.88 -107.62
CA PHE A 195 38.90 -5.87 -106.34
C PHE A 195 38.64 -4.59 -105.55
N ALA A 196 38.49 -3.45 -106.23
CA ALA A 196 38.17 -2.18 -105.58
C ALA A 196 36.80 -2.24 -104.85
N VAL A 197 35.78 -2.82 -105.49
CA VAL A 197 34.46 -3.00 -104.88
C VAL A 197 34.53 -3.89 -103.63
N VAL A 198 35.26 -5.00 -103.69
CA VAL A 198 35.42 -5.89 -102.54
C VAL A 198 36.20 -5.20 -101.42
N ALA A 199 37.25 -4.44 -101.75
CA ALA A 199 38.04 -3.73 -100.75
C ALA A 199 37.23 -2.64 -100.03
N ASP A 200 36.39 -1.89 -100.76
CA ASP A 200 35.49 -0.89 -100.16
C ASP A 200 34.41 -1.53 -99.28
N GLU A 201 33.86 -2.69 -99.67
CA GLU A 201 32.92 -3.44 -98.84
C GLU A 201 33.59 -3.92 -97.53
N VAL A 202 34.79 -4.51 -97.62
CA VAL A 202 35.56 -4.95 -96.44
C VAL A 202 35.87 -3.77 -95.52
N LYS A 203 36.19 -2.60 -96.07
CA LYS A 203 36.38 -1.36 -95.30
C LYS A 203 35.10 -0.95 -94.58
N GLY A 204 33.94 -1.00 -95.25
CA GLY A 204 32.64 -0.70 -94.64
C GLY A 204 32.29 -1.65 -93.49
N LEU A 205 32.57 -2.96 -93.63
CA LEU A 205 32.40 -3.93 -92.56
C LEU A 205 33.34 -3.64 -91.37
N ALA A 206 34.59 -3.29 -91.64
CA ALA A 206 35.56 -2.95 -90.60
C ALA A 206 35.12 -1.70 -89.80
N ASP A 207 34.59 -0.68 -90.49
CA ASP A 207 34.06 0.54 -89.86
C ASP A 207 32.85 0.22 -88.97
N THR A 208 31.90 -0.55 -89.49
CA THR A 208 30.71 -0.99 -88.72
C THR A 208 31.11 -1.81 -87.49
N THR A 209 32.16 -2.63 -87.60
CA THR A 209 32.69 -3.43 -86.49
C THR A 209 33.34 -2.53 -85.43
N ALA A 210 34.09 -1.50 -85.84
CA ALA A 210 34.69 -0.52 -84.94
C ALA A 210 33.62 0.27 -84.17
N ASP A 211 32.59 0.74 -84.86
CA ASP A 211 31.48 1.50 -84.24
C ASP A 211 30.71 0.62 -83.24
N SER A 212 30.45 -0.64 -83.60
CA SER A 212 29.76 -1.60 -82.73
C SER A 212 30.58 -1.91 -81.46
N THR A 213 31.90 -2.07 -81.60
CA THR A 213 32.79 -2.33 -80.44
C THR A 213 32.94 -1.11 -79.54
N GLU A 214 32.91 0.11 -80.10
CA GLU A 214 32.87 1.33 -79.30
C GLU A 214 31.57 1.41 -78.48
N GLN A 215 30.42 1.08 -79.09
CA GLN A 215 29.13 1.06 -78.38
C GLN A 215 29.11 -0.01 -77.26
N ILE A 216 29.69 -1.17 -77.49
CA ILE A 216 29.87 -2.21 -76.45
C ILE A 216 30.71 -1.66 -75.29
N THR A 217 31.83 -1.00 -75.59
CA THR A 217 32.74 -0.44 -74.58
C THR A 217 32.02 0.63 -73.73
N ARG A 218 31.24 1.51 -74.37
CA ARG A 218 30.42 2.52 -73.66
C ARG A 218 29.39 1.86 -72.74
N THR A 219 28.71 0.81 -73.19
CA THR A 219 27.74 0.05 -72.37
C THR A 219 28.41 -0.60 -71.16
N ILE A 220 29.60 -1.20 -71.35
CA ILE A 220 30.34 -1.82 -70.25
C ILE A 220 30.74 -0.78 -69.19
N ALA A 221 31.25 0.39 -69.61
CA ALA A 221 31.61 1.45 -68.69
C ALA A 221 30.41 1.94 -67.86
N ALA A 222 29.21 2.01 -68.45
CA ALA A 222 27.99 2.33 -67.72
C ALA A 222 27.64 1.23 -66.69
N LEU A 223 27.73 -0.04 -67.07
CA LEU A 223 27.48 -1.16 -66.16
C LEU A 223 28.50 -1.23 -65.01
N GLU A 224 29.77 -0.92 -65.26
CA GLU A 224 30.79 -0.83 -64.20
C GLU A 224 30.46 0.28 -63.19
N ALA A 225 29.94 1.43 -63.66
CA ALA A 225 29.50 2.51 -62.80
C ALA A 225 28.28 2.10 -61.95
N ASP A 226 27.31 1.40 -62.54
CA ASP A 226 26.14 0.87 -61.83
C ASP A 226 26.55 -0.13 -60.74
N VAL A 227 27.52 -1.01 -61.03
CA VAL A 227 28.07 -1.96 -60.04
C VAL A 227 28.80 -1.23 -58.90
N ALA A 228 29.55 -0.17 -59.19
CA ALA A 228 30.20 0.64 -58.17
C ALA A 228 29.18 1.33 -57.24
N GLN A 229 28.09 1.87 -57.82
CA GLN A 229 26.99 2.46 -57.04
C GLN A 229 26.27 1.41 -56.18
N MET A 230 26.10 0.19 -56.70
CA MET A 230 25.55 -0.93 -55.94
C MET A 230 26.43 -1.27 -54.73
N GLY A 231 27.76 -1.30 -54.89
CA GLY A 231 28.69 -1.51 -53.78
C GLY A 231 28.58 -0.44 -52.68
N GLN A 232 28.44 0.83 -53.05
CA GLN A 232 28.21 1.93 -52.09
C GLN A 232 26.90 1.74 -51.32
N THR A 233 25.84 1.31 -52.01
CA THR A 233 24.52 1.06 -51.41
C THR A 233 24.58 -0.11 -50.42
N LEU A 234 25.29 -1.19 -50.77
CA LEU A 234 25.49 -2.33 -49.88
C LEU A 234 26.29 -1.95 -48.62
N SER A 235 27.31 -1.11 -48.75
CA SER A 235 28.05 -0.60 -47.59
C SER A 235 27.17 0.24 -46.67
N ALA A 236 26.28 1.06 -47.22
CA ALA A 236 25.32 1.83 -46.43
C ALA A 236 24.34 0.92 -45.68
N ILE A 237 23.82 -0.12 -46.35
CA ILE A 237 22.94 -1.11 -45.71
C ILE A 237 23.63 -1.80 -44.51
N ILE A 238 24.90 -2.18 -44.65
CA ILE A 238 25.65 -2.81 -43.55
C ILE A 238 25.81 -1.85 -42.37
N HIS A 239 26.07 -0.56 -42.64
CA HIS A 239 26.13 0.46 -41.60
C HIS A 239 24.78 0.63 -40.89
N ASP A 240 23.69 0.79 -41.66
CA ASP A 240 22.34 0.94 -41.12
C ASP A 240 21.92 -0.26 -40.25
N VAL A 241 22.37 -1.47 -40.60
CA VAL A 241 22.15 -2.65 -39.75
C VAL A 241 22.90 -2.56 -38.43
N GLY A 242 24.14 -2.05 -38.43
CA GLY A 242 24.87 -1.80 -37.18
C GLY A 242 24.12 -0.85 -36.25
N ASP A 243 23.54 0.22 -36.80
CA ASP A 243 22.71 1.16 -36.03
C ASP A 243 21.44 0.48 -35.46
N ILE A 244 20.82 -0.44 -36.22
CA ILE A 244 19.68 -1.25 -35.76
C ILE A 244 20.09 -2.16 -34.60
N GLU A 245 21.22 -2.86 -34.70
CA GLU A 245 21.71 -3.74 -33.64
C GLU A 245 21.98 -2.97 -32.34
N ASP A 246 22.55 -1.77 -32.43
CA ASP A 246 22.78 -0.88 -31.29
C ASP A 246 21.47 -0.43 -30.64
N ALA A 247 20.47 -0.04 -31.45
CA ALA A 247 19.14 0.30 -30.97
C ALA A 247 18.43 -0.89 -30.29
N MET A 248 18.56 -2.09 -30.85
CA MET A 248 18.01 -3.32 -30.27
C MET A 248 18.66 -3.66 -28.94
N ARG A 249 19.98 -3.43 -28.79
CA ARG A 249 20.68 -3.61 -27.51
C ARG A 249 20.17 -2.67 -26.43
N GLN A 250 19.91 -1.41 -26.79
CA GLN A 250 19.30 -0.44 -25.87
C GLN A 250 17.88 -0.84 -25.47
N LEU A 251 17.06 -1.29 -26.43
CA LEU A 251 15.70 -1.77 -26.17
C LEU A 251 15.68 -3.00 -25.27
N GLY A 252 16.59 -3.95 -25.46
CA GLY A 252 16.77 -5.09 -24.57
C GLY A 252 17.05 -4.65 -23.13
N GLY A 253 17.97 -3.69 -22.93
CA GLY A 253 18.25 -3.13 -21.61
C GLY A 253 17.04 -2.42 -20.97
N ILE A 254 16.20 -1.74 -21.77
CA ILE A 254 14.95 -1.14 -21.27
C ILE A 254 13.95 -2.22 -20.84
N ALA A 255 13.82 -3.30 -21.62
CA ALA A 255 12.93 -4.41 -21.27
C ALA A 255 13.34 -5.09 -19.95
N ASP A 256 14.64 -5.31 -19.75
CA ASP A 256 15.18 -5.84 -18.49
C ASP A 256 14.89 -4.90 -17.30
N GLN A 257 15.10 -3.60 -17.47
CA GLN A 257 14.77 -2.61 -16.43
C GLN A 257 13.27 -2.60 -16.10
N GLN A 258 12.42 -2.72 -17.12
CA GLN A 258 10.98 -2.79 -16.95
C GLN A 258 10.56 -4.04 -16.18
N HIS A 259 11.19 -5.18 -16.44
CA HIS A 259 10.99 -6.41 -15.68
C HIS A 259 11.32 -6.21 -14.19
N ASP A 260 12.45 -5.57 -13.87
CA ASP A 260 12.84 -5.26 -12.49
C ASP A 260 11.86 -4.30 -11.79
N ILE A 261 11.32 -3.32 -12.53
CA ILE A 261 10.29 -2.40 -12.01
C ILE A 261 9.01 -3.17 -11.68
N VAL A 262 8.55 -4.03 -12.59
CA VAL A 262 7.38 -4.90 -12.38
C VAL A 262 7.54 -5.77 -11.13
N MET A 263 8.70 -6.40 -10.94
CA MET A 263 8.98 -7.23 -9.77
C MET A 263 9.04 -6.43 -8.46
N ARG A 264 9.46 -5.16 -8.50
CA ARG A 264 9.39 -4.26 -7.33
C ARG A 264 7.96 -3.81 -7.05
N LEU A 265 7.19 -3.52 -8.10
CA LEU A 265 5.79 -3.12 -7.96
C LEU A 265 4.94 -4.25 -7.37
N HIS A 266 5.12 -5.49 -7.82
CA HIS A 266 4.45 -6.65 -7.22
C HIS A 266 4.70 -6.76 -5.72
N ARG A 267 5.97 -6.68 -5.29
CA ARG A 267 6.32 -6.70 -3.85
C ARG A 267 5.71 -5.52 -3.08
N SER A 268 5.63 -4.35 -3.70
CA SER A 268 5.01 -3.17 -3.09
C SER A 268 3.50 -3.33 -2.94
N VAL A 269 2.84 -3.93 -3.93
CA VAL A 269 1.41 -4.25 -3.89
C VAL A 269 1.12 -5.24 -2.77
N ASP A 270 1.89 -6.33 -2.69
CA ASP A 270 1.74 -7.35 -1.64
C ASP A 270 1.92 -6.75 -0.23
N ALA A 271 2.93 -5.90 -0.06
CA ALA A 271 3.16 -5.19 1.20
C ALA A 271 1.99 -4.26 1.57
N THR A 272 1.44 -3.55 0.59
CA THR A 272 0.30 -2.65 0.81
C THR A 272 -0.98 -3.44 1.13
N MET A 273 -1.20 -4.58 0.46
CA MET A 273 -2.29 -5.51 0.77
C MET A 273 -2.23 -6.01 2.21
N ALA A 274 -1.03 -6.41 2.68
CA ALA A 274 -0.83 -6.82 4.07
C ALA A 274 -1.18 -5.68 5.05
N GLN A 275 -0.76 -4.45 4.74
CA GLN A 275 -1.04 -3.28 5.57
C GLN A 275 -2.54 -2.94 5.66
N ILE A 276 -3.31 -3.18 4.59
CA ILE A 276 -4.78 -3.05 4.62
C ILE A 276 -5.41 -4.12 5.52
N GLY A 277 -4.88 -5.34 5.48
CA GLY A 277 -5.28 -6.42 6.40
C GLY A 277 -5.09 -6.03 7.86
N ASP A 278 -3.93 -5.45 8.20
CA ASP A 278 -3.64 -4.96 9.55
C ASP A 278 -4.57 -3.81 9.98
N LEU A 279 -4.87 -2.87 9.08
CA LEU A 279 -5.83 -1.79 9.33
C LEU A 279 -7.23 -2.32 9.63
N SER A 280 -7.64 -3.36 8.92
CA SER A 280 -8.93 -4.02 9.13
C SER A 280 -9.00 -4.70 10.50
N ASP A 281 -7.91 -5.34 10.95
CA ASP A 281 -7.81 -5.90 12.31
C ASP A 281 -7.84 -4.78 13.39
N VAL A 282 -7.18 -3.65 13.16
CA VAL A 282 -7.26 -2.48 14.07
C VAL A 282 -8.69 -1.97 14.18
N ALA A 283 -9.41 -1.84 13.06
CA ALA A 283 -10.81 -1.42 13.07
C ALA A 283 -11.69 -2.41 13.84
N GLU A 284 -11.46 -3.72 13.68
CA GLU A 284 -12.18 -4.75 14.43
C GLU A 284 -11.87 -4.70 15.94
N ARG A 285 -10.61 -4.51 16.32
CA ARG A 285 -10.21 -4.33 17.73
C ARG A 285 -10.83 -3.09 18.35
N LEU A 286 -10.96 -2.00 17.59
CA LEU A 286 -11.60 -0.78 18.05
C LEU A 286 -13.10 -1.01 18.34
N GLU A 287 -13.75 -1.81 17.51
CA GLU A 287 -15.14 -2.24 17.69
C GLU A 287 -15.30 -3.13 18.93
N ARG A 288 -14.37 -4.08 19.15
CA ARG A 288 -14.38 -4.97 20.33
C ARG A 288 -14.20 -4.22 21.66
N ARG A 289 -13.59 -3.04 21.67
CA ARG A 289 -13.51 -2.15 22.86
C ARG A 289 -14.79 -1.32 23.09
N ARG A 290 -15.91 -1.59 22.39
CA ARG A 290 -17.19 -0.88 22.58
C ARG A 290 -17.63 -0.75 24.05
N SER A 291 -17.24 -1.71 24.86
CA SER A 291 -17.66 -1.80 26.26
C SER A 291 -16.40 -1.96 27.10
N ASP A 292 -16.11 -1.00 27.98
CA ASP A 292 -15.03 -1.15 28.96
C ASP A 292 -15.37 -2.37 29.82
N ARG A 293 -14.63 -3.45 29.63
CA ARG A 293 -14.81 -4.70 30.39
C ARG A 293 -14.07 -4.51 31.71
N LEU A 294 -14.81 -4.40 32.80
CA LEU A 294 -14.23 -4.38 34.13
C LEU A 294 -13.93 -5.81 34.56
N ALA A 295 -12.73 -6.02 35.11
CA ALA A 295 -12.39 -7.28 35.73
C ALA A 295 -13.31 -7.48 36.94
N ILE A 296 -13.97 -8.63 37.00
CA ILE A 296 -14.87 -8.96 38.11
C ILE A 296 -14.61 -10.39 38.57
N GLU A 297 -14.67 -10.59 39.88
CA GLU A 297 -14.57 -11.90 40.49
C GLU A 297 -15.96 -12.36 40.91
N GLY A 298 -16.33 -13.57 40.49
CA GLY A 298 -17.63 -14.15 40.78
C GLY A 298 -17.91 -15.41 40.00
N THR A 299 -18.97 -16.10 40.36
CA THR A 299 -19.46 -17.28 39.65
C THR A 299 -20.76 -16.96 38.93
N ILE A 300 -20.91 -17.50 37.73
CA ILE A 300 -22.13 -17.41 36.93
C ILE A 300 -22.61 -18.81 36.55
N GLN A 301 -23.93 -18.98 36.46
CA GLN A 301 -24.50 -20.22 35.93
C GLN A 301 -24.78 -20.06 34.44
N LEU A 302 -24.23 -20.95 33.62
CA LEU A 302 -24.44 -21.00 32.18
C LEU A 302 -25.35 -22.18 31.84
N ARG A 303 -26.48 -21.93 31.19
CA ARG A 303 -27.31 -22.98 30.58
C ARG A 303 -26.95 -23.09 29.10
N LEU A 304 -26.46 -24.27 28.72
CA LEU A 304 -26.09 -24.61 27.35
C LEU A 304 -27.23 -25.41 26.70
N PRO A 305 -27.47 -25.27 25.39
CA PRO A 305 -28.44 -26.12 24.68
C PRO A 305 -28.08 -27.61 24.74
N SER A 306 -26.78 -27.91 24.81
CA SER A 306 -26.21 -29.26 24.76
C SER A 306 -26.29 -30.03 26.08
N ARG A 307 -26.65 -29.37 27.20
CA ARG A 307 -26.71 -30.00 28.53
C ARG A 307 -27.91 -29.51 29.36
N PRO A 308 -28.64 -30.42 30.05
CA PRO A 308 -29.81 -30.04 30.86
C PRO A 308 -29.44 -29.39 32.20
N GLN A 309 -28.25 -29.66 32.74
CA GLN A 309 -27.79 -29.05 33.99
C GLN A 309 -26.96 -27.77 33.71
N PRO A 310 -27.17 -26.68 34.47
CA PRO A 310 -26.36 -25.48 34.35
C PRO A 310 -24.91 -25.75 34.75
N VAL A 311 -23.99 -25.13 34.03
CA VAL A 311 -22.55 -25.19 34.29
C VAL A 311 -22.14 -23.95 35.05
N THR A 312 -21.50 -24.13 36.21
CA THR A 312 -20.91 -23.02 36.95
C THR A 312 -19.61 -22.60 36.28
N ALA A 313 -19.55 -21.35 35.82
CA ALA A 313 -18.37 -20.74 35.24
C ALA A 313 -17.87 -19.60 36.15
N ARG A 314 -16.57 -19.36 36.15
CA ARG A 314 -15.97 -18.22 36.88
C ARG A 314 -15.86 -17.03 35.95
N MET A 315 -16.39 -15.89 36.37
CA MET A 315 -16.34 -14.66 35.60
C MET A 315 -14.90 -14.12 35.56
N VAL A 316 -14.55 -13.48 34.45
CA VAL A 316 -13.23 -12.87 34.20
C VAL A 316 -13.41 -11.37 34.07
N ASP A 317 -14.34 -10.96 33.22
CA ASP A 317 -14.64 -9.56 32.98
C ASP A 317 -16.13 -9.39 32.60
N LEU A 318 -16.68 -8.21 32.85
CA LEU A 318 -18.07 -7.89 32.52
C LEU A 318 -18.15 -6.50 31.92
N SER A 319 -19.05 -6.36 30.95
CA SER A 319 -19.40 -5.09 30.35
C SER A 319 -20.90 -5.05 30.06
N SER A 320 -21.40 -3.88 29.64
CA SER A 320 -22.79 -3.67 29.26
C SER A 320 -23.27 -4.61 28.13
N ASP A 321 -22.35 -5.10 27.29
CA ASP A 321 -22.68 -5.85 26.07
C ASP A 321 -22.14 -7.28 26.06
N GLY A 322 -21.41 -7.71 27.10
CA GLY A 322 -20.87 -9.06 27.14
C GLY A 322 -20.12 -9.43 28.40
N LEU A 323 -19.81 -10.71 28.51
CA LEU A 323 -19.23 -11.38 29.67
C LEU A 323 -18.07 -12.27 29.25
N GLY A 324 -16.99 -12.26 30.00
CA GLY A 324 -15.88 -13.20 29.90
C GLY A 324 -15.97 -14.17 31.06
N CYS A 325 -15.85 -15.46 30.80
CA CYS A 325 -15.84 -16.46 31.86
C CYS A 325 -14.98 -17.68 31.51
N THR A 326 -14.46 -18.35 32.54
CA THR A 326 -13.72 -19.61 32.43
C THR A 326 -14.59 -20.76 32.92
N LEU A 327 -14.61 -21.84 32.15
CA LEU A 327 -15.28 -23.10 32.43
C LEU A 327 -14.29 -24.28 32.33
N PRO A 328 -14.61 -25.43 32.95
CA PRO A 328 -13.85 -26.67 32.77
C PRO A 328 -13.69 -27.07 31.29
N ALA A 329 -12.54 -27.62 30.92
CA ALA A 329 -12.21 -27.91 29.51
C ALA A 329 -13.09 -28.98 28.84
N ASP A 330 -13.77 -29.82 29.63
CA ASP A 330 -14.67 -30.90 29.22
C ASP A 330 -16.10 -30.42 28.90
N VAL A 331 -16.36 -29.11 29.00
CA VAL A 331 -17.65 -28.52 28.68
C VAL A 331 -17.73 -28.19 27.18
N PRO A 332 -18.66 -28.82 26.43
CA PRO A 332 -18.78 -28.65 24.98
C PRO A 332 -19.53 -27.35 24.66
N VAL A 333 -18.76 -26.29 24.44
CA VAL A 333 -19.21 -24.99 23.93
C VAL A 333 -18.45 -24.68 22.64
N ALA A 334 -19.16 -24.32 21.58
CA ALA A 334 -18.59 -23.86 20.32
C ALA A 334 -18.79 -22.35 20.13
N VAL A 335 -17.92 -21.74 19.32
CA VAL A 335 -18.14 -20.36 18.86
C VAL A 335 -19.39 -20.36 17.98
N GLY A 336 -20.34 -19.47 18.29
CA GLY A 336 -21.64 -19.39 17.62
C GLY A 336 -22.82 -19.89 18.45
N ASP A 337 -22.58 -20.67 19.51
CA ASP A 337 -23.64 -21.21 20.36
C ASP A 337 -24.41 -20.11 21.09
N LEU A 338 -25.73 -20.28 21.20
CA LEU A 338 -26.60 -19.44 22.02
C LEU A 338 -26.72 -20.05 23.42
N ILE A 339 -26.35 -19.31 24.45
CA ILE A 339 -26.36 -19.76 25.84
C ILE A 339 -27.17 -18.79 26.70
N ARG A 340 -27.65 -19.25 27.86
CA ARG A 340 -28.26 -18.37 28.86
C ARG A 340 -27.34 -18.20 30.05
N ALA A 341 -26.97 -16.97 30.34
CA ALA A 341 -26.14 -16.56 31.46
C ALA A 341 -27.04 -16.09 32.61
N GLU A 342 -26.95 -16.71 33.78
CA GLU A 342 -27.74 -16.40 34.97
C GLU A 342 -26.83 -15.81 36.06
N PHE A 343 -27.05 -14.53 36.35
CA PHE A 343 -26.29 -13.74 37.32
C PHE A 343 -26.89 -13.94 38.72
N ALA A 344 -26.03 -14.23 39.69
CA ALA A 344 -26.35 -14.33 41.12
C ALA A 344 -25.18 -13.71 41.91
N LEU A 345 -24.93 -12.42 41.68
CA LEU A 345 -23.86 -11.66 42.32
C LEU A 345 -24.47 -10.68 43.32
N ALA A 346 -23.67 -10.20 44.28
CA ALA A 346 -24.11 -9.24 45.29
C ALA A 346 -24.66 -7.96 44.63
N GLY A 347 -25.99 -7.87 44.52
CA GLY A 347 -26.69 -6.73 43.89
C GLY A 347 -26.80 -6.79 42.36
N LEU A 348 -26.55 -7.94 41.72
CA LEU A 348 -26.81 -8.20 40.30
C LEU A 348 -27.45 -9.59 40.15
N ASP A 349 -28.78 -9.60 40.08
CA ASP A 349 -29.60 -10.80 39.83
C ASP A 349 -30.32 -10.68 38.49
N GLY A 350 -30.30 -11.74 37.68
CA GLY A 350 -31.02 -11.75 36.41
C GLY A 350 -30.54 -12.83 35.44
N SER A 351 -31.06 -12.80 34.22
CA SER A 351 -30.55 -13.64 33.13
C SER A 351 -30.40 -12.87 31.82
N ALA A 352 -29.41 -13.27 31.02
CA ALA A 352 -29.16 -12.76 29.68
C ALA A 352 -29.00 -13.92 28.70
N GLU A 353 -29.61 -13.80 27.53
CA GLU A 353 -29.21 -14.62 26.40
C GLU A 353 -27.89 -14.07 25.85
N ALA A 354 -26.98 -14.96 25.48
CA ALA A 354 -25.68 -14.57 24.98
C ALA A 354 -25.21 -15.51 23.88
N LYS A 355 -24.52 -14.96 22.89
CA LYS A 355 -23.86 -15.73 21.84
C LYS A 355 -22.38 -15.88 22.16
N VAL A 356 -21.84 -17.09 22.02
CA VAL A 356 -20.42 -17.35 22.21
C VAL A 356 -19.64 -16.78 21.02
N MET A 357 -18.79 -15.79 21.28
CA MET A 357 -18.03 -15.09 20.24
C MET A 357 -16.57 -15.55 20.17
N ARG A 358 -16.02 -16.02 21.29
CA ARG A 358 -14.64 -16.50 21.39
C ARG A 358 -14.57 -17.67 22.33
N ARG A 359 -13.74 -18.65 21.97
CA ARG A 359 -13.31 -19.75 22.83
C ARG A 359 -11.80 -19.87 22.77
N THR A 360 -11.13 -19.84 23.91
CA THR A 360 -9.67 -19.94 24.00
C THR A 360 -9.30 -20.97 25.08
N PRO A 361 -8.62 -22.07 24.71
CA PRO A 361 -8.12 -23.03 25.69
C PRO A 361 -7.03 -22.40 26.56
N ARG A 362 -7.07 -22.64 27.89
CA ARG A 362 -6.04 -22.22 28.84
C ARG A 362 -5.88 -23.28 29.93
N ASP A 363 -4.74 -23.99 29.94
CA ASP A 363 -4.29 -24.92 30.99
C ASP A 363 -5.40 -25.56 31.86
N GLY A 364 -6.09 -26.56 31.31
CA GLY A 364 -7.15 -27.31 32.01
C GLY A 364 -8.52 -26.62 32.09
N LEU A 365 -8.60 -25.35 31.67
CA LEU A 365 -9.82 -24.55 31.55
C LEU A 365 -10.04 -24.08 30.11
N THR A 366 -11.26 -23.66 29.83
CA THR A 366 -11.65 -22.97 28.61
C THR A 366 -12.14 -21.58 28.97
N GLU A 367 -11.52 -20.55 28.42
CA GLU A 367 -12.03 -19.19 28.51
C GLU A 367 -12.97 -18.92 27.34
N ILE A 368 -14.18 -18.46 27.63
CA ILE A 368 -15.14 -18.02 26.62
C ILE A 368 -15.46 -16.55 26.78
N GLY A 369 -15.58 -15.87 25.66
CA GLY A 369 -16.16 -14.53 25.57
C GLY A 369 -17.54 -14.63 24.95
N VAL A 370 -18.55 -14.14 25.66
CA VAL A 370 -19.95 -14.14 25.20
C VAL A 370 -20.45 -12.72 25.05
N GLN A 371 -21.27 -12.49 24.03
CA GLN A 371 -21.92 -11.21 23.74
C GLN A 371 -23.40 -11.32 24.08
N PHE A 372 -23.93 -10.40 24.86
CA PHE A 372 -25.34 -10.41 25.23
C PHE A 372 -26.22 -10.11 24.01
N HIS A 373 -27.32 -10.85 23.89
CA HIS A 373 -28.32 -10.72 22.86
C HIS A 373 -29.69 -10.53 23.53
N ASN A 374 -30.53 -9.63 23.01
CA ASN A 374 -31.87 -9.33 23.56
C ASN A 374 -31.89 -9.07 25.08
N LEU A 375 -30.89 -8.34 25.60
CA LEU A 375 -30.77 -8.05 27.03
C LEU A 375 -31.97 -7.19 27.50
N PRO A 376 -32.78 -7.66 28.48
CA PRO A 376 -33.87 -6.87 29.04
C PRO A 376 -33.37 -5.56 29.65
N ALA A 377 -34.15 -4.47 29.53
CA ALA A 377 -33.75 -3.16 30.05
C ALA A 377 -33.47 -3.17 31.56
N THR A 378 -34.20 -4.01 32.32
CA THR A 378 -33.98 -4.23 33.75
C THR A 378 -32.61 -4.84 34.04
N THR A 379 -32.23 -5.89 33.31
CA THR A 379 -30.91 -6.54 33.43
C THR A 379 -29.78 -5.62 32.97
N ARG A 380 -29.98 -4.86 31.89
CA ARG A 380 -29.00 -3.88 31.41
C ARG A 380 -28.72 -2.80 32.46
N ASN A 381 -29.77 -2.21 33.02
CA ASN A 381 -29.64 -1.19 34.08
C ASN A 381 -28.99 -1.77 35.35
N ALA A 382 -29.27 -3.04 35.68
CA ALA A 382 -28.62 -3.71 36.81
C ALA A 382 -27.12 -3.94 36.56
N ILE A 383 -26.74 -4.36 35.35
CA ILE A 383 -25.32 -4.51 34.96
C ILE A 383 -24.61 -3.16 34.98
N ASP A 384 -25.19 -2.12 34.37
CA ASP A 384 -24.61 -0.78 34.35
C ASP A 384 -24.47 -0.20 35.77
N GLY A 385 -25.48 -0.39 36.63
CA GLY A 385 -25.44 0.02 38.04
C GLY A 385 -24.43 -0.76 38.88
N TYR A 386 -24.23 -2.05 38.58
CA TYR A 386 -23.18 -2.87 39.20
C TYR A 386 -21.78 -2.41 38.77
N LEU A 387 -21.55 -2.21 37.47
CA LEU A 387 -20.28 -1.72 36.93
C LEU A 387 -19.93 -0.31 37.42
N THR A 388 -20.94 0.56 37.59
CA THR A 388 -20.73 1.92 38.11
C THR A 388 -20.26 1.90 39.57
N ARG A 389 -20.84 1.03 40.41
CA ARG A 389 -20.40 0.85 41.81
C ARG A 389 -18.98 0.30 41.90
N LEU A 390 -18.65 -0.66 41.04
CA LEU A 390 -17.33 -1.29 40.99
C LEU A 390 -16.23 -0.37 40.45
N GLY A 391 -16.57 0.64 39.64
CA GLY A 391 -15.63 1.64 39.14
C GLY A 391 -15.43 2.85 40.07
N SER A 392 -16.22 2.96 41.15
CA SER A 392 -16.12 4.05 42.14
C SER A 392 -15.38 3.68 43.44
N ASP A 393 -15.12 2.39 43.64
CA ASP A 393 -14.20 1.85 44.67
C ASP A 393 -12.79 1.70 44.06
#